data_AF-A0A7C2D2L3-F1
#
_entry.id   AF-A0A7C2D2L3-F1
#
_cell.length_a   1.000
_cell.length_b   1.000
_cell.length_c   1.000
_cell.angle_alpha   90.00
_cell.angle_beta   90.00
_cell.angle_gamma   90.00
#
_symmetry.space_group_name_H-M   'P 1'
#
loop_
_entity.id
_entity.type
_entity.pdbx_description
1 polymer ?
#
loop_
_entity_poly.entity_id
_entity_poly.type
_entity_poly.pdbx_seq_one_letter_code
_entity_poly.pdbx_strand_id
1 'polypeptide(L)'
;MEVVTDTASGMNDRRPGLLRLLDAVWAGQVERVVVFHRDRLSRFGTGILEAVFRRHGVELVELESREGKEFMQELAEDLVAVVQHFCARFYGARSHKYRRCVAEARRLGRELADP
;
A
#
# COMPACT_ATOMS: atom_id res chain seq x y z
N MET A 1 -20.00 6.07 -13.56
CA MET A 1 -18.78 5.50 -12.96
C MET A 1 -18.02 6.65 -12.32
N GLU A 2 -17.86 6.61 -11.00
CA GLU A 2 -17.07 7.61 -10.28
C GLU A 2 -15.60 7.18 -10.27
N VAL A 3 -14.68 8.12 -10.43
CA VAL A 3 -13.23 7.86 -10.38
C VAL A 3 -12.68 8.48 -9.09
N VAL A 4 -12.03 7.65 -8.28
CA VAL A 4 -11.38 8.05 -7.03
C VAL A 4 -9.87 7.90 -7.21
N THR A 5 -9.12 8.95 -6.93
CA THR A 5 -7.66 8.96 -7.06
C THR A 5 -6.98 9.48 -5.80
N ASP A 6 -5.78 8.98 -5.54
CA ASP A 6 -4.91 9.42 -4.46
C ASP A 6 -3.46 9.50 -4.97
N THR A 7 -2.70 10.48 -4.49
CA THR A 7 -1.24 10.58 -4.73
C THR A 7 -0.51 10.34 -3.41
N ALA A 8 -0.39 9.07 -3.03
CA ALA A 8 0.34 8.63 -1.84
C ALA A 8 0.71 7.14 -1.95
N SER A 9 1.66 6.67 -1.13
CA SER A 9 2.01 5.24 -1.04
C SER A 9 0.80 4.39 -0.67
N GLY A 10 0.73 3.17 -1.21
CA GLY A 10 -0.27 2.17 -0.84
C GLY A 10 -0.21 1.74 0.63
N MET A 11 0.87 2.06 1.35
CA MET A 11 0.95 1.87 2.80
C MET A 11 0.21 2.92 3.63
N ASN A 12 -0.22 4.04 3.02
CA ASN A 12 -0.98 5.06 3.71
C ASN A 12 -2.47 4.68 3.73
N ASP A 13 -2.98 4.26 4.89
CA ASP A 13 -4.38 3.91 5.12
C ASP A 13 -5.30 5.13 5.36
N ARG A 14 -4.73 6.35 5.42
CA ARG A 14 -5.46 7.61 5.59
C ARG A 14 -5.59 8.42 4.30
N ARG A 15 -5.45 7.75 3.16
CA ARG A 15 -5.65 8.35 1.84
C ARG A 15 -7.08 8.89 1.71
N PRO A 16 -7.28 10.18 1.40
CA PRO A 16 -8.62 10.77 1.32
C PRO A 16 -9.57 10.07 0.35
N GLY A 17 -9.06 9.59 -0.79
CA GLY A 17 -9.83 8.83 -1.76
C GLY A 17 -10.24 7.46 -1.21
N LEU A 18 -9.31 6.72 -0.61
CA LEU A 18 -9.61 5.45 0.08
C LEU A 18 -10.67 5.61 1.18
N LEU A 19 -10.57 6.66 2.01
CA LEU A 19 -11.55 6.91 3.07
C LEU A 19 -12.93 7.22 2.51
N ARG A 20 -13.02 8.08 1.49
CA ARG A 20 -14.27 8.35 0.76
C ARG A 20 -14.89 7.09 0.15
N LEU A 21 -14.06 6.21 -0.42
CA LEU A 21 -14.52 4.94 -0.97
C LEU A 21 -15.16 4.07 0.13
N LEU A 22 -14.52 3.97 1.29
CA LEU A 22 -15.07 3.24 2.43
C LEU A 22 -16.40 3.82 2.91
N ASP A 23 -16.50 5.15 3.01
CA ASP A 23 -17.75 5.83 3.37
C ASP A 23 -18.88 5.49 2.37
N ALA A 24 -18.59 5.50 1.08
CA ALA A 24 -19.57 5.16 0.04
C ALA A 24 -19.98 3.68 0.08
N VAL A 25 -19.05 2.77 0.38
CA VAL A 25 -19.34 1.34 0.60
C VAL A 25 -20.24 1.16 1.82
N TRP A 26 -19.95 1.83 2.94
CA TRP A 26 -20.78 1.76 4.14
C TRP A 26 -22.18 2.34 3.93
N ALA A 27 -22.30 3.38 3.09
CA ALA A 27 -23.58 3.97 2.71
C ALA A 27 -24.38 3.12 1.69
N GLY A 28 -23.83 2.00 1.21
CA GLY A 28 -24.49 1.15 0.21
C GLY A 28 -24.58 1.78 -1.18
N GLN A 29 -23.70 2.74 -1.48
CA GLN A 29 -23.72 3.51 -2.74
C GLN A 29 -22.80 2.91 -3.82
N VAL A 30 -22.12 1.81 -3.51
CA VAL A 30 -21.12 1.16 -4.36
C VAL A 30 -21.58 -0.26 -4.64
N GLU A 31 -21.66 -0.64 -5.92
CA GLU A 31 -21.91 -2.03 -6.33
C GLU A 31 -20.59 -2.78 -6.54
N ARG A 32 -19.60 -2.11 -7.15
CA ARG A 32 -18.30 -2.69 -7.50
C ARG A 32 -17.17 -1.69 -7.35
N VAL A 33 -16.03 -2.16 -6.89
CA VAL A 33 -14.76 -1.44 -6.85
C VAL A 33 -13.85 -2.05 -7.90
N VAL A 34 -13.42 -1.25 -8.87
CA VAL A 34 -12.52 -1.70 -9.93
C VAL A 34 -11.15 -1.07 -9.70
N VAL A 35 -10.11 -1.89 -9.64
CA VAL A 35 -8.72 -1.45 -9.52
C VAL A 35 -7.88 -2.05 -10.63
N PHE A 36 -6.85 -1.33 -11.07
CA PHE A 36 -5.94 -1.85 -12.07
C PHE A 36 -5.19 -3.08 -11.55
N HIS A 37 -4.62 -2.98 -10.34
CA HIS A 37 -4.06 -4.09 -9.57
C HIS A 37 -4.35 -3.89 -8.07
N ARG A 38 -4.42 -4.99 -7.30
CA ARG A 38 -4.86 -5.02 -5.89
C ARG A 38 -4.10 -4.06 -4.97
N ASP A 39 -2.83 -3.82 -5.23
CA ASP A 39 -2.03 -2.94 -4.37
C ASP A 39 -2.18 -1.44 -4.64
N ARG A 40 -2.86 -1.02 -5.74
CA ARG A 40 -3.35 0.36 -5.85
C ARG A 40 -4.41 0.63 -4.77
N LEU A 41 -5.16 -0.39 -4.38
CA LEU A 41 -6.11 -0.27 -3.27
C LEU A 41 -5.37 -0.13 -1.94
N SER A 42 -4.41 -1.01 -1.65
CA SER A 42 -3.56 -0.93 -0.46
C SER A 42 -2.37 -1.88 -0.55
N ARG A 43 -1.21 -1.52 0.03
CA ARG A 43 -0.04 -2.43 0.06
C ARG A 43 -0.27 -3.61 0.99
N PHE A 44 -0.93 -3.36 2.13
CA PHE A 44 -1.30 -4.37 3.11
C PHE A 44 -2.79 -4.25 3.46
N GLY A 45 -3.40 -5.32 3.93
CA GLY A 45 -4.80 -5.29 4.36
C GLY A 45 -5.83 -5.30 3.22
N THR A 46 -5.41 -5.49 1.96
CA THR A 46 -6.35 -5.65 0.83
C THR A 46 -7.36 -6.76 1.05
N GLY A 47 -6.95 -7.89 1.65
CA GLY A 47 -7.89 -8.97 2.01
C GLY A 47 -8.91 -8.55 3.08
N ILE A 48 -8.54 -7.63 3.98
CA ILE A 48 -9.47 -7.06 4.96
C ILE A 48 -10.47 -6.15 4.25
N LEU A 49 -9.99 -5.28 3.35
CA LEU A 49 -10.85 -4.41 2.54
C LEU A 49 -11.82 -5.23 1.68
N GLU A 50 -11.34 -6.29 1.03
CA GLU A 50 -12.16 -7.22 0.25
C GLU A 50 -13.22 -7.91 1.13
N ALA A 51 -12.87 -8.33 2.34
CA ALA A 51 -13.85 -8.90 3.27
C ALA A 51 -14.93 -7.89 3.69
N VAL A 52 -14.56 -6.62 3.91
CA VAL A 52 -15.50 -5.53 4.16
C VAL A 52 -16.40 -5.32 2.94
N PHE A 53 -15.84 -5.20 1.75
CA PHE A 53 -16.59 -5.00 0.51
C PHE A 53 -17.62 -6.13 0.31
N ARG A 54 -17.20 -7.40 0.43
CA ARG A 54 -18.11 -8.55 0.31
C ARG A 54 -19.24 -8.52 1.32
N ARG A 55 -18.99 -8.08 2.56
CA ARG A 55 -20.03 -7.97 3.59
C ARG A 55 -21.06 -6.88 3.28
N HIS A 56 -20.70 -5.90 2.46
CA HIS A 56 -21.58 -4.86 1.94
C HIS A 56 -22.14 -5.18 0.54
N GLY A 57 -21.96 -6.42 0.05
CA GLY A 57 -22.42 -6.81 -1.29
C GLY A 57 -21.62 -6.20 -2.43
N VAL A 58 -20.42 -5.71 -2.15
CA VAL A 58 -19.54 -5.03 -3.10
C VAL A 58 -18.48 -6.00 -3.63
N GLU A 59 -18.36 -6.10 -4.95
CA GLU A 59 -17.31 -6.90 -5.61
C GLU A 59 -16.03 -6.06 -5.81
N LEU A 60 -14.87 -6.63 -5.50
CA LEU A 60 -13.57 -6.07 -5.89
C LEU A 60 -13.11 -6.74 -7.20
N VAL A 61 -12.95 -5.94 -8.25
CA VAL A 61 -12.49 -6.39 -9.56
C VAL A 61 -11.07 -5.87 -9.81
N GLU A 62 -10.17 -6.79 -10.12
CA GLU A 62 -8.79 -6.49 -10.53
C GLU A 62 -8.69 -6.65 -12.06
N LEU A 63 -8.15 -5.65 -12.75
CA LEU A 63 -8.05 -5.66 -14.22
C LEU A 63 -6.79 -6.38 -14.72
N GLU A 64 -5.68 -6.26 -14.00
CA GLU A 64 -4.39 -6.81 -14.42
C GLU A 64 -3.56 -7.27 -13.21
N SER A 65 -2.84 -8.38 -13.38
CA SER A 65 -1.88 -8.86 -12.40
C SER A 65 -0.57 -8.09 -12.51
N ARG A 66 0.05 -7.83 -11.37
CA ARG A 66 1.16 -6.89 -11.29
C ARG A 66 2.51 -7.56 -11.57
N GLU A 67 3.23 -7.09 -12.60
CA GLU A 67 4.55 -7.62 -13.01
C GLU A 67 5.50 -6.49 -13.44
N GLY A 68 6.81 -6.77 -13.48
CA GLY A 68 7.82 -5.89 -14.08
C GLY A 68 8.66 -5.05 -13.11
N LYS A 69 9.60 -4.27 -13.68
CA LYS A 69 10.65 -3.55 -12.95
C LYS A 69 10.11 -2.46 -12.03
N GLU A 70 9.11 -1.70 -12.48
CA GLU A 70 8.49 -0.63 -11.69
C GLU A 70 7.82 -1.19 -10.42
N PHE A 71 7.22 -2.37 -10.49
CA PHE A 71 6.67 -3.04 -9.32
C PHE A 71 7.76 -3.41 -8.29
N MET A 72 8.86 -4.01 -8.75
CA MET A 72 9.97 -4.37 -7.88
C MET A 72 10.57 -3.15 -7.19
N GLN A 73 10.67 -2.02 -7.90
CA GLN A 73 11.12 -0.76 -7.33
C GLN A 73 10.17 -0.23 -6.24
N GLU A 74 8.87 -0.16 -6.52
CA GLU A 74 7.89 0.26 -5.51
C GLU A 74 7.85 -0.69 -4.29
N LEU A 75 8.07 -2.00 -4.49
CA LEU A 75 8.13 -2.98 -3.40
C LEU A 75 9.38 -2.77 -2.51
N ALA A 76 10.52 -2.49 -3.12
CA ALA A 76 11.75 -2.18 -2.40
C ALA A 76 11.62 -0.89 -1.56
N GLU A 77 11.00 0.14 -2.11
CA GLU A 77 10.73 1.40 -1.38
C GLU A 77 9.83 1.18 -0.16
N ASP A 78 8.77 0.38 -0.32
CA ASP A 78 7.87 0.07 0.78
C ASP A 78 8.55 -0.77 1.88
N LEU A 79 9.41 -1.73 1.51
CA LEU A 79 10.24 -2.48 2.48
C LEU A 79 11.14 -1.54 3.29
N VAL A 80 11.82 -0.59 2.64
CA VAL A 80 12.67 0.40 3.31
C VAL A 80 11.86 1.22 4.31
N ALA A 81 10.67 1.65 3.94
CA ALA A 81 9.79 2.42 4.82
C ALA A 81 9.28 1.59 6.02
N VAL A 82 8.98 0.31 5.84
CA VAL A 82 8.65 -0.61 6.95
C VAL A 82 9.84 -0.73 7.91
N VAL A 83 11.03 -1.03 7.40
CA VAL A 83 12.24 -1.14 8.23
C VAL A 83 12.54 0.16 8.96
N GLN A 84 12.39 1.30 8.28
CA GLN A 84 12.56 2.63 8.87
C GLN A 84 11.59 2.86 10.04
N HIS A 85 10.30 2.51 9.87
CA HIS A 85 9.29 2.62 10.93
C HIS A 85 9.70 1.82 12.17
N PHE A 86 10.09 0.55 12.01
CA PHE A 86 10.51 -0.28 13.13
C PHE A 86 11.82 0.19 13.76
N CYS A 87 12.84 0.53 12.97
CA CYS A 87 14.13 1.01 13.49
C CYS A 87 13.99 2.35 14.24
N ALA A 88 13.07 3.22 13.84
CA ALA A 88 12.77 4.43 14.61
C ALA A 88 12.19 4.11 15.99
N ARG A 89 11.35 3.07 16.11
CA ARG A 89 10.78 2.62 17.39
C ARG A 89 11.80 1.89 18.28
N PHE A 90 12.64 1.03 17.70
CA PHE A 90 13.64 0.28 18.47
C PHE A 90 14.80 1.16 18.96
N TYR A 91 15.29 2.08 18.11
CA TYR A 91 16.52 2.80 18.39
C TYR A 91 16.34 4.31 18.57
N GLY A 92 15.16 4.85 18.29
CA GLY A 92 14.95 6.30 18.19
C GLY A 92 15.44 6.87 16.86
N ALA A 93 14.65 7.76 16.25
CA ALA A 93 14.86 8.30 14.91
C ALA A 93 16.16 9.09 14.70
N ARG A 94 16.86 9.49 15.78
CA ARG A 94 18.13 10.24 15.71
C ARG A 94 19.37 9.40 16.03
N SER A 95 19.19 8.13 16.40
CA SER A 95 20.33 7.30 16.82
C SER A 95 21.24 6.90 15.66
N HIS A 96 22.50 6.60 15.98
CA HIS A 96 23.44 6.04 15.01
C HIS A 96 22.98 4.65 14.50
N LYS A 97 22.39 3.83 15.39
CA LYS A 97 21.84 2.51 15.03
C LYS A 97 20.71 2.61 14.02
N TYR A 98 19.80 3.58 14.19
CA TYR A 98 18.74 3.87 13.20
C TYR A 98 19.34 4.19 11.83
N ARG A 99 20.30 5.12 11.75
CA ARG A 99 20.94 5.50 10.50
C ARG A 99 21.59 4.32 9.78
N ARG A 100 22.29 3.46 10.52
CA ARG A 100 22.90 2.24 9.98
C ARG A 100 21.85 1.26 9.45
N CYS A 101 20.82 0.97 10.25
CA CYS A 101 19.71 0.08 9.84
C CYS A 101 19.06 0.53 8.54
N VAL A 102 18.70 1.82 8.44
CA VAL A 102 18.03 2.36 7.24
C VAL A 102 18.97 2.35 6.02
N ALA A 103 20.26 2.62 6.21
CA ALA A 103 21.24 2.57 5.12
C ALA A 103 21.37 1.14 4.55
N GLU A 104 21.38 0.13 5.42
CA GLU A 104 21.46 -1.28 5.03
C GLU A 104 20.19 -1.74 4.31
N ALA A 105 19.01 -1.37 4.82
CA ALA A 105 17.73 -1.62 4.15
C ALA A 105 17.67 -0.99 2.76
N ARG A 106 18.17 0.25 2.60
CA ARG A 106 18.24 0.92 1.29
C ARG A 106 19.22 0.23 0.33
N ARG A 107 20.31 -0.34 0.85
CA ARG A 107 21.25 -1.11 0.01
C ARG A 107 20.56 -2.35 -0.53
N LEU A 108 19.96 -3.15 0.36
CA LEU A 108 19.23 -4.36 0.01
C LEU A 108 18.07 -4.06 -0.96
N GLY A 109 17.31 -2.99 -0.71
CA GLY A 109 16.21 -2.59 -1.59
C GLY A 109 16.66 -2.30 -3.03
N ARG A 110 17.83 -1.69 -3.23
CA ARG A 110 18.38 -1.47 -4.58
C ARG A 110 18.80 -2.77 -5.25
N GLU A 111 19.44 -3.68 -4.51
CA GLU A 111 19.83 -5.01 -5.00
C GLU A 111 18.61 -5.83 -5.43
N LEU A 112 17.49 -5.72 -4.69
CA LEU A 112 16.25 -6.44 -5.01
C LEU A 112 15.47 -5.84 -6.19
N ALA A 113 15.61 -4.53 -6.45
CA ALA A 113 14.89 -3.83 -7.51
C ALA A 113 15.57 -3.93 -8.89
N ASP A 114 16.81 -4.39 -8.95
CA ASP A 114 17.60 -4.56 -10.18
C ASP A 114 18.22 -5.97 -10.21
N PRO A 115 17.41 -7.01 -10.51
CA PRO A 115 17.82 -8.42 -10.46
C PRO A 115 18.79 -8.83 -11.56
#